data_AF-A0A1T5CYU1-F1
#
_entry.id   AF-A0A1T5CYU1-F1
#
_cell.length_a   1.000
_cell.length_b   1.000
_cell.length_c   1.000
_cell.angle_alpha   90.00
_cell.angle_beta   90.00
_cell.angle_gamma   90.00
#
_symmetry.space_group_name_H-M   'P 1'
#
loop_
_entity.id
_entity.type
_entity.pdbx_description
1 polymer ?
#
loop_
_entity_poly.entity_id
_entity_poly.type
_entity_poly.pdbx_seq_one_letter_code
_entity_poly.pdbx_strand_id
1 'polypeptide(L)'
;MAEQLLREALNKIEIVGFAQESTLEKKEFKDNIGKPYTCISGDITVKISEEETQVVSYFAKELTQKGEVNKNYKALTTIMNELVTVADVAQGVSEGEPSRIECQGKLTLNEYKGNDGEVKSFPKISGQYAPIRYKGEAKDFNPKAKFDIEGIVKSLKAETDKDENETGRLKIQLYVPLYGGKTIPLTFVTGETLPQGGKDYLTDNFQSRASVRIYGDLVNKSKKIERVIESGFGENKTDVTYERTREFIATGGTLYEEGVHKEVFDISLLKEALANRERHLSALKEKEKTDDKPKPTAGFGNGSQQTNAKTNEKQDDGLDDLFGED
;
A
#
# COMPACT_ATOMS: atom_id res chain seq x y z
N MET A 1 -6.71 -26.14 -24.61
CA MET A 1 -7.68 -25.08 -24.26
C MET A 1 -6.88 -24.01 -23.54
N ALA A 2 -6.88 -22.76 -24.02
CA ALA A 2 -6.26 -21.68 -23.26
C ALA A 2 -7.10 -21.45 -22.00
N GLU A 3 -6.45 -21.43 -20.83
CA GLU A 3 -7.11 -21.11 -19.56
C GLU A 3 -7.68 -19.69 -19.67
N GLN A 4 -9.01 -19.56 -19.60
CA GLN A 4 -9.67 -18.27 -19.71
C GLN A 4 -9.56 -17.57 -18.35
N LEU A 5 -8.70 -16.56 -18.26
CA LEU A 5 -8.51 -15.80 -17.02
C LEU A 5 -9.56 -14.69 -16.90
N LEU A 6 -9.93 -14.39 -15.65
CA LEU A 6 -10.74 -13.20 -15.33
C LEU A 6 -10.01 -11.95 -15.83
N ARG A 7 -10.73 -11.09 -16.59
CA ARG A 7 -10.16 -9.87 -17.15
C ARG A 7 -9.61 -8.95 -16.06
N GLU A 8 -8.56 -8.20 -16.38
CA GLU A 8 -8.09 -7.15 -15.49
C GLU A 8 -9.16 -6.05 -15.35
N ALA A 9 -9.38 -5.60 -14.12
CA ALA A 9 -10.25 -4.48 -13.82
C ALA A 9 -9.58 -3.15 -14.17
N LEU A 10 -10.38 -2.13 -14.51
CA LEU A 10 -9.89 -0.77 -14.39
C LEU A 10 -9.41 -0.55 -12.95
N ASN A 11 -8.17 -0.12 -12.78
CA ASN A 11 -7.59 0.16 -11.49
C ASN A 11 -6.60 1.30 -11.67
N LYS A 12 -7.11 2.52 -11.59
CA LYS A 12 -6.35 3.73 -11.89
C LYS A 12 -6.28 4.61 -10.64
N ILE A 13 -5.06 5.01 -10.32
CA ILE A 13 -4.76 6.05 -9.33
C ILE A 13 -4.10 7.22 -10.03
N GLU A 14 -4.52 8.42 -9.67
CA GLU A 14 -3.92 9.69 -10.09
C GLU A 14 -3.59 10.51 -8.85
N ILE A 15 -2.32 10.89 -8.69
CA ILE A 15 -1.86 11.72 -7.58
C ILE A 15 -1.07 12.89 -8.17
N VAL A 16 -1.45 14.10 -7.80
CA VAL A 16 -0.76 15.34 -8.16
C VAL A 16 -0.37 16.04 -6.87
N GLY A 17 0.89 16.45 -6.75
CA GLY A 17 1.39 17.14 -5.56
C GLY A 17 2.87 17.48 -5.64
N PHE A 18 3.44 17.88 -4.51
CA PHE A 18 4.88 18.15 -4.41
C PHE A 18 5.62 16.87 -4.02
N ALA A 19 6.81 16.65 -4.57
CA ALA A 19 7.71 15.59 -4.13
C ALA A 19 8.19 15.90 -2.71
N GLN A 20 7.70 15.16 -1.72
CA GLN A 20 8.07 15.36 -0.31
C GLN A 20 9.43 14.71 -0.01
N GLU A 21 9.56 13.44 -0.38
CA GLU A 21 10.73 12.57 -0.15
C GLU A 21 10.81 11.51 -1.26
N SER A 22 12.01 10.99 -1.50
CA SER A 22 12.26 9.89 -2.44
C SER A 22 13.27 8.91 -1.86
N THR A 23 12.95 7.63 -1.93
CA THR A 23 13.83 6.52 -1.55
C THR A 23 14.20 5.65 -2.76
N LEU A 24 14.00 6.17 -3.98
CA LEU A 24 14.40 5.48 -5.20
C LEU A 24 15.89 5.20 -5.21
N GLU A 25 16.23 3.93 -5.40
CA GLU A 25 17.62 3.49 -5.47
C GLU A 25 17.79 2.38 -6.51
N LYS A 26 19.01 2.27 -7.05
CA LYS A 26 19.39 1.14 -7.89
C LYS A 26 19.71 -0.06 -6.98
N LYS A 27 19.09 -1.20 -7.26
CA LYS A 27 19.31 -2.46 -6.55
C LYS A 27 19.62 -3.58 -7.53
N GLU A 28 20.42 -4.53 -7.07
CA GLU A 28 20.58 -5.82 -7.72
C GLU A 28 19.76 -6.87 -6.97
N PHE A 29 18.99 -7.66 -7.72
CA PHE A 29 18.25 -8.81 -7.20
C PHE A 29 18.58 -10.04 -8.02
N LYS A 30 18.25 -11.22 -7.49
CA LYS A 30 18.30 -12.47 -8.25
C LYS A 30 16.89 -12.84 -8.72
N ASP A 31 16.79 -13.36 -9.95
CA ASP A 31 15.54 -13.94 -10.43
C ASP A 31 15.31 -15.34 -9.84
N ASN A 32 14.21 -15.99 -10.24
CA ASN A 32 13.83 -17.30 -9.73
C ASN A 32 14.84 -18.42 -10.08
N ILE A 33 15.77 -18.17 -11.00
CA ILE A 33 16.82 -19.11 -11.45
C ILE A 33 18.18 -18.68 -10.87
N GLY A 34 18.21 -17.64 -10.03
CA GLY A 34 19.42 -17.15 -9.38
C GLY A 34 20.24 -16.16 -10.21
N LYS A 35 19.78 -15.78 -11.42
CA LYS A 35 20.50 -14.83 -12.27
C LYS A 35 20.33 -13.41 -11.73
N PRO A 36 21.41 -12.64 -11.55
CA PRO A 36 21.32 -11.26 -11.10
C PRO A 36 20.67 -10.38 -12.18
N TYR A 37 19.88 -9.40 -11.74
CA TYR A 37 19.35 -8.34 -12.56
C TYR A 37 19.31 -7.02 -11.79
N THR A 38 19.60 -5.94 -12.49
CA THR A 38 19.52 -4.58 -11.96
C THR A 38 18.08 -4.06 -12.06
N CYS A 39 17.66 -3.28 -11.08
CA CYS A 39 16.40 -2.55 -11.10
C CYS A 39 16.51 -1.22 -10.36
N ILE A 40 15.54 -0.35 -10.57
CA ILE A 40 15.23 0.73 -9.63
C ILE A 40 14.06 0.27 -8.77
N SER A 41 14.17 0.49 -7.47
CA SER A 41 13.14 0.19 -6.48
C SER A 41 13.12 1.26 -5.41
N GLY A 42 11.95 1.58 -4.88
CA GLY A 42 11.79 2.55 -3.79
C GLY A 42 10.45 3.25 -3.88
N ASP A 43 10.29 4.28 -3.05
CA ASP A 43 9.06 5.02 -2.90
C ASP A 43 9.28 6.50 -3.20
N ILE A 44 8.24 7.16 -3.68
CA ILE A 44 8.13 8.62 -3.71
C ILE A 44 6.95 9.01 -2.85
N THR A 45 7.20 9.84 -1.84
CA THR A 45 6.16 10.45 -1.03
C THR A 45 5.73 11.75 -1.70
N VAL A 46 4.43 11.88 -1.97
CA VAL A 46 3.83 13.05 -2.60
C VAL A 46 3.01 13.82 -1.57
N LYS A 47 3.35 15.09 -1.35
CA LYS A 47 2.59 16.00 -0.48
C LYS A 47 1.44 16.63 -1.26
N ILE A 48 0.22 16.41 -0.77
CA ILE A 48 -1.02 16.93 -1.37
C ILE A 48 -1.46 18.19 -0.64
N SER A 49 -1.41 18.17 0.70
CA SER A 49 -1.64 19.32 1.57
C SER A 49 -0.67 19.28 2.75
N GLU A 50 -0.80 20.20 3.71
CA GLU A 50 0.07 20.25 4.88
C GLU A 50 0.06 18.94 5.69
N GLU A 51 -1.12 18.35 5.88
CA GLU A 51 -1.32 17.15 6.69
C GLU A 51 -1.49 15.88 5.85
N GLU A 52 -1.51 15.98 4.51
CA GLU A 52 -1.84 14.88 3.62
C GLU A 52 -0.71 14.50 2.67
N THR A 53 -0.31 13.23 2.72
CA THR A 53 0.74 12.68 1.86
C THR A 53 0.33 11.33 1.30
N GLN A 54 0.77 11.01 0.09
CA GLN A 54 0.56 9.71 -0.53
C GLN A 54 1.90 9.07 -0.89
N VAL A 55 2.06 7.79 -0.58
CA VAL A 55 3.29 7.05 -0.90
C VAL A 55 3.04 6.20 -2.15
N VAL A 56 3.83 6.45 -3.20
CA VAL A 56 3.78 5.70 -4.45
C VAL A 56 5.06 4.89 -4.61
N SER A 57 4.90 3.59 -4.72
CA SER A 57 6.03 2.67 -4.84
C SER A 57 6.34 2.33 -6.29
N TYR A 58 7.63 2.32 -6.62
CA TYR A 58 8.13 2.07 -7.95
C TYR A 58 9.04 0.85 -7.98
N PHE A 59 8.92 0.09 -9.07
CA PHE A 59 9.84 -0.99 -9.40
C PHE A 59 9.97 -1.10 -10.91
N ALA A 60 11.20 -1.04 -11.43
CA ALA A 60 11.47 -1.27 -12.84
C ALA A 60 12.81 -1.99 -13.02
N LYS A 61 12.77 -3.17 -13.65
CA LYS A 61 13.99 -3.85 -14.11
C LYS A 61 14.64 -3.06 -15.24
N GLU A 62 15.97 -3.09 -15.29
CA GLU A 62 16.76 -2.46 -16.34
C GLU A 62 16.41 -3.01 -17.72
N LEU A 63 16.26 -4.32 -17.84
CA LEU A 63 15.92 -5.01 -19.08
C LEU A 63 14.48 -5.54 -19.06
N THR A 64 13.84 -5.48 -20.22
CA THR A 64 12.55 -6.14 -20.48
C THR A 64 12.74 -7.65 -20.66
N GLN A 65 11.63 -8.41 -20.76
CA GLN A 65 11.69 -9.83 -21.09
C GLN A 65 12.36 -10.12 -22.44
N LYS A 66 12.37 -9.15 -23.37
CA LYS A 66 13.02 -9.26 -24.68
C LYS A 66 14.51 -8.90 -24.65
N GLY A 67 15.05 -8.51 -23.48
CA GLY A 67 16.44 -8.06 -23.34
C GLY A 67 16.69 -6.60 -23.73
N GLU A 68 15.67 -5.86 -24.17
CA GLU A 68 15.77 -4.42 -24.46
C GLU A 68 15.72 -3.58 -23.18
N VAL A 69 16.34 -2.40 -23.17
CA VAL A 69 16.30 -1.50 -22.01
C VAL A 69 14.88 -0.98 -21.76
N ASN A 70 14.40 -1.16 -20.53
CA ASN A 70 13.09 -0.74 -20.09
C ASN A 70 12.99 0.80 -20.04
N LYS A 71 12.01 1.36 -20.79
CA LYS A 71 11.76 2.81 -20.81
C LYS A 71 11.44 3.36 -19.42
N ASN A 72 10.72 2.60 -18.60
CA ASN A 72 10.36 3.04 -17.24
C ASN A 72 11.59 3.09 -16.32
N TYR A 73 12.55 2.18 -16.49
CA TYR A 73 13.81 2.22 -15.76
C TYR A 73 14.62 3.47 -16.11
N LYS A 74 14.72 3.82 -17.40
CA LYS A 74 15.38 5.07 -17.85
C LYS A 74 14.70 6.31 -17.26
N ALA A 75 13.37 6.35 -17.31
CA ALA A 75 12.60 7.47 -16.78
C ALA A 75 12.76 7.59 -15.25
N LEU A 76 12.68 6.49 -14.51
CA LEU A 76 12.92 6.49 -13.07
C LEU A 76 14.37 6.85 -12.71
N THR A 77 15.36 6.47 -13.53
CA THR A 77 16.75 6.91 -13.31
C THR A 77 16.85 8.43 -13.42
N THR A 78 16.14 9.02 -14.38
CA THR A 78 16.09 10.48 -14.56
C THR A 78 15.43 11.15 -13.37
N ILE A 79 14.28 10.62 -12.91
CA ILE A 79 13.60 11.12 -11.71
C ILE A 79 14.49 10.99 -10.48
N MET A 80 15.12 9.85 -10.24
CA MET A 80 16.02 9.62 -9.10
C MET A 80 17.17 10.65 -9.03
N ASN A 81 17.69 11.08 -10.19
CA ASN A 81 18.82 12.02 -10.24
C ASN A 81 18.39 13.50 -10.21
N GLU A 82 17.20 13.83 -10.70
CA GLU A 82 16.80 15.22 -10.96
C GLU A 82 15.59 15.68 -10.14
N LEU A 83 15.00 14.81 -9.33
CA LEU A 83 13.86 15.18 -8.48
C LEU A 83 14.35 15.98 -7.28
N VAL A 84 13.92 17.23 -7.18
CA VAL A 84 14.13 18.08 -6.00
C VAL A 84 12.95 17.88 -5.05
N THR A 85 13.20 17.43 -3.83
CA THR A 85 12.16 17.18 -2.83
C THR A 85 12.02 18.32 -1.83
N VAL A 86 10.90 18.36 -1.09
CA VAL A 86 10.71 19.28 0.04
C VAL A 86 11.81 19.10 1.08
N ALA A 87 12.22 17.85 1.34
CA ALA A 87 13.32 17.54 2.25
C ALA A 87 14.66 18.14 1.77
N ASP A 88 14.97 18.06 0.47
CA ASP A 88 16.21 18.61 -0.10
C ASP A 88 16.28 20.13 0.07
N VAL A 89 15.17 20.83 -0.19
CA VAL A 89 15.10 22.30 -0.03
C VAL A 89 15.22 22.68 1.45
N ALA A 90 14.52 21.97 2.35
CA ALA A 90 14.57 22.25 3.79
C ALA A 90 15.98 22.02 4.40
N GLN A 91 16.74 21.07 3.86
CA GLN A 91 18.12 20.77 4.30
C GLN A 91 19.17 21.61 3.57
N GLY A 92 18.79 22.48 2.64
CA GLY A 92 19.73 23.28 1.83
C GLY A 92 20.56 22.45 0.84
N VAL A 93 20.12 21.23 0.53
CA VAL A 93 20.75 20.35 -0.48
C VAL A 93 20.45 20.86 -1.90
N SER A 94 19.30 21.52 -2.08
CA SER A 94 18.89 22.11 -3.36
C SER A 94 18.32 23.52 -3.17
N GLU A 95 18.62 24.42 -4.10
CA GLU A 95 18.05 25.76 -4.15
C GLU A 95 16.76 25.77 -5.00
N GLY A 96 15.74 26.52 -4.58
CA GLY A 96 14.52 26.74 -5.35
C GLY A 96 13.27 26.05 -4.78
N GLU A 97 12.29 25.81 -5.64
CA GLU A 97 11.03 25.17 -5.26
C GLU A 97 11.08 23.64 -5.40
N PRO A 98 10.44 22.89 -4.49
CA PRO A 98 10.26 21.45 -4.64
C PRO A 98 9.57 21.07 -5.95
N SER A 99 9.94 19.92 -6.50
CA SER A 99 9.37 19.42 -7.75
C SER A 99 7.88 19.13 -7.61
N ARG A 100 7.09 19.64 -8.56
CA ARG A 100 5.68 19.30 -8.73
C ARG A 100 5.59 18.06 -9.62
N ILE A 101 4.84 17.04 -9.18
CA ILE A 101 4.77 15.75 -9.86
C ILE A 101 3.34 15.25 -10.00
N GLU A 102 3.10 14.54 -11.09
CA GLU A 102 1.93 13.70 -11.31
C GLU A 102 2.38 12.24 -11.33
N CYS A 103 1.80 11.44 -10.45
CA CYS A 103 2.02 10.02 -10.34
C CYS A 103 0.75 9.28 -10.80
N GLN A 104 0.94 8.30 -11.68
CA GLN A 104 -0.12 7.38 -12.09
C GLN A 104 0.21 5.97 -11.57
N GLY A 105 -0.80 5.28 -11.04
CA GLY A 105 -0.58 3.98 -10.43
C GLY A 105 -1.83 3.11 -10.35
N LYS A 106 -1.71 2.02 -9.59
CA LYS A 106 -2.77 1.06 -9.30
C LYS A 106 -2.78 0.75 -7.81
N LEU A 107 -3.95 0.48 -7.24
CA LEU A 107 -4.03 -0.12 -5.90
C LEU A 107 -3.66 -1.60 -5.97
N THR A 108 -2.70 -1.99 -5.14
CA THR A 108 -2.27 -3.36 -4.94
C THR A 108 -2.27 -3.69 -3.45
N LEU A 109 -1.89 -4.92 -3.10
CA LEU A 109 -1.60 -5.29 -1.72
C LEU A 109 -0.09 -5.52 -1.56
N ASN A 110 0.46 -5.05 -0.45
CA ASN A 110 1.72 -5.51 0.09
C ASN A 110 1.42 -6.66 1.05
N GLU A 111 1.83 -7.87 0.68
CA GLU A 111 1.51 -9.09 1.43
C GLU A 111 2.81 -9.75 1.91
N TYR A 112 2.93 -9.96 3.21
CA TYR A 112 4.12 -10.55 3.82
C TYR A 112 3.78 -11.34 5.07
N LYS A 113 4.62 -12.33 5.40
CA LYS A 113 4.50 -13.10 6.64
C LYS A 113 5.00 -12.25 7.82
N GLY A 114 4.12 -11.97 8.76
CA GLY A 114 4.42 -11.27 10.01
C GLY A 114 5.30 -12.11 10.94
N ASN A 115 5.79 -11.47 12.01
CA ASN A 115 6.57 -12.15 13.05
C ASN A 115 5.73 -13.18 13.83
N ASP A 116 4.42 -12.97 13.87
CA ASP A 116 3.41 -13.88 14.42
C ASP A 116 3.12 -15.09 13.52
N GLY A 117 3.78 -15.19 12.36
CA GLY A 117 3.57 -16.27 11.40
C GLY A 117 2.33 -16.09 10.51
N GLU A 118 1.53 -15.04 10.73
CA GLU A 118 0.36 -14.74 9.93
C GLU A 118 0.68 -13.84 8.74
N VAL A 119 -0.03 -14.03 7.63
CA VAL A 119 0.13 -13.15 6.47
C VAL A 119 -0.59 -11.83 6.75
N LYS A 120 0.16 -10.73 6.66
CA LYS A 120 -0.38 -9.38 6.72
C LYS A 120 -0.53 -8.85 5.30
N SER A 121 -1.67 -8.24 5.02
CA SER A 121 -1.97 -7.61 3.73
C SER A 121 -2.34 -6.16 3.93
N PHE A 122 -1.58 -5.25 3.34
CA PHE A 122 -1.83 -3.81 3.41
C PHE A 122 -2.02 -3.20 2.03
N PRO A 123 -3.00 -2.31 1.82
CA PRO A 123 -3.10 -1.56 0.57
C PRO A 123 -1.81 -0.79 0.27
N LYS A 124 -1.41 -0.81 -1.00
CA LYS A 124 -0.21 -0.16 -1.52
C LYS A 124 -0.54 0.49 -2.86
N ILE A 125 0.03 1.65 -3.12
CA ILE A 125 -0.07 2.30 -4.44
C ILE A 125 1.18 1.91 -5.23
N SER A 126 1.01 1.12 -6.28
CA SER A 126 2.10 0.76 -7.19
C SER A 126 2.08 1.73 -8.36
N GLY A 127 3.16 2.50 -8.54
CA GLY A 127 3.34 3.37 -9.69
C GLY A 127 3.42 2.58 -10.99
N GLN A 128 2.66 3.01 -12.00
CA GLN A 128 2.60 2.34 -13.30
C GLN A 128 3.68 2.89 -14.25
N TYR A 129 3.91 4.19 -14.19
CA TYR A 129 4.92 4.91 -14.96
C TYR A 129 5.67 5.85 -14.04
N ALA A 130 6.94 6.12 -14.34
CA ALA A 130 7.73 7.14 -13.65
C ALA A 130 6.93 8.45 -13.54
N PRO A 131 7.02 9.18 -12.41
CA PRO A 131 6.30 10.43 -12.24
C PRO A 131 6.57 11.41 -13.38
N ILE A 132 5.53 12.11 -13.80
CA ILE A 132 5.64 13.22 -14.74
C ILE A 132 5.91 14.48 -13.91
N ARG A 133 7.00 15.18 -14.22
CA ARG A 133 7.24 16.51 -13.63
C ARG A 133 6.30 17.52 -14.26
N TYR A 134 5.50 18.18 -13.44
CA TYR A 134 4.56 19.20 -13.87
C TYR A 134 5.34 20.45 -14.28
N LYS A 135 5.17 20.86 -15.55
CA LYS A 135 5.83 22.05 -16.12
C LYS A 135 4.86 23.21 -16.38
N GLY A 136 3.58 23.05 -16.03
CA GLY A 136 2.56 24.09 -16.20
C GLY A 136 2.74 25.24 -15.21
N GLU A 137 1.98 26.31 -15.41
CA GLU A 137 1.99 27.47 -14.52
C GLU A 137 1.51 27.09 -13.10
N ALA A 138 1.97 27.82 -12.08
CA ALA A 138 1.59 27.55 -10.69
C ALA A 138 0.08 27.64 -10.44
N LYS A 139 -0.63 28.48 -11.19
CA LYS A 139 -2.08 28.65 -11.07
C LYS A 139 -2.87 27.42 -11.52
N ASP A 140 -2.29 26.59 -12.40
CA ASP A 140 -2.93 25.39 -12.96
C ASP A 140 -2.57 24.13 -12.15
N PHE A 141 -1.69 24.27 -11.17
CA PHE A 141 -1.28 23.19 -10.30
C PHE A 141 -2.33 22.97 -9.20
N ASN A 142 -3.04 21.85 -9.30
CA ASN A 142 -4.11 21.47 -8.38
C ASN A 142 -3.78 20.12 -7.72
N PRO A 143 -3.19 20.12 -6.51
CA PRO A 143 -2.92 18.89 -5.78
C PRO A 143 -4.19 18.06 -5.55
N LYS A 144 -4.10 16.76 -5.81
CA LYS A 144 -5.22 15.83 -5.67
C LYS A 144 -4.72 14.39 -5.54
N ALA A 145 -5.49 13.52 -4.93
CA ALA A 145 -5.25 12.09 -4.93
C ALA A 145 -6.57 11.36 -5.16
N LYS A 146 -6.72 10.71 -6.33
CA LYS A 146 -7.97 10.11 -6.78
C LYS A 146 -7.81 8.68 -7.24
N PHE A 147 -8.87 7.90 -7.12
CA PHE A 147 -8.97 6.56 -7.64
C PHE A 147 -10.17 6.40 -8.59
N ASP A 148 -10.05 5.45 -9.50
CA ASP A 148 -11.10 5.00 -10.41
C ASP A 148 -10.92 3.50 -10.68
N ILE A 149 -11.82 2.70 -10.10
CA ILE A 149 -11.64 1.27 -9.91
C ILE A 149 -12.90 0.51 -10.26
N GLU A 150 -12.74 -0.53 -11.06
CA GLU A 150 -13.72 -1.58 -11.27
C GLU A 150 -13.50 -2.74 -10.32
N GLY A 151 -14.59 -3.43 -9.98
CA GLY A 151 -14.50 -4.65 -9.21
C GLY A 151 -15.82 -5.40 -9.13
N ILE A 152 -15.78 -6.51 -8.42
CA ILE A 152 -16.93 -7.34 -8.11
C ILE A 152 -17.25 -7.12 -6.64
N VAL A 153 -18.48 -6.73 -6.33
CA VAL A 153 -18.90 -6.49 -4.96
C VAL A 153 -18.80 -7.79 -4.17
N LYS A 154 -17.99 -7.76 -3.11
CA LYS A 154 -17.95 -8.83 -2.10
C LYS A 154 -19.10 -8.62 -1.10
N SER A 155 -19.19 -7.43 -0.55
CA SER A 155 -20.23 -7.05 0.42
C SER A 155 -20.37 -5.54 0.54
N LEU A 156 -21.56 -5.09 0.90
CA LEU A 156 -21.88 -3.74 1.35
C LEU A 156 -22.38 -3.82 2.80
N LYS A 157 -21.84 -3.00 3.71
CA LYS A 157 -22.23 -2.97 5.12
C LYS A 157 -22.24 -1.55 5.66
N ALA A 158 -23.00 -1.30 6.72
CA ALA A 158 -22.84 -0.07 7.50
C ALA A 158 -21.40 0.02 8.03
N GLU A 159 -20.85 1.24 8.00
CA GLU A 159 -19.59 1.52 8.66
C GLU A 159 -19.84 1.71 10.15
N THR A 160 -19.13 0.97 10.98
CA THR A 160 -19.13 1.12 12.44
C THR A 160 -17.82 1.70 12.93
N ASP A 161 -17.90 2.51 13.99
CA ASP A 161 -16.75 3.02 14.75
C ASP A 161 -16.18 1.96 15.71
N LYS A 162 -15.29 2.38 16.61
CA LYS A 162 -14.62 1.48 17.58
C LYS A 162 -15.58 0.95 18.65
N ASP A 163 -16.69 1.65 18.89
CA ASP A 163 -17.70 1.32 19.88
C ASP A 163 -18.90 0.60 19.24
N GLU A 164 -18.72 0.11 18.01
CA GLU A 164 -19.72 -0.59 17.20
C GLU A 164 -20.94 0.26 16.79
N ASN A 165 -20.87 1.58 16.92
CA ASN A 165 -21.95 2.47 16.48
C ASN A 165 -21.84 2.75 14.99
N GLU A 166 -22.99 2.78 14.30
CA GLU A 166 -23.03 3.16 12.88
C GLU A 166 -22.62 4.64 12.71
N THR A 167 -21.65 4.89 11.83
CA THR A 167 -21.17 6.24 11.51
C THR A 167 -22.08 6.94 10.49
N GLY A 168 -23.00 6.20 9.88
CA GLY A 168 -23.81 6.63 8.75
C GLY A 168 -23.14 6.49 7.39
N ARG A 169 -21.86 6.09 7.30
CA ARG A 169 -21.20 5.74 6.04
C ARG A 169 -21.42 4.25 5.70
N LEU A 170 -21.16 3.84 4.46
CA LEU A 170 -21.19 2.44 4.03
C LEU A 170 -19.76 1.96 3.71
N LYS A 171 -19.41 0.76 4.16
CA LYS A 171 -18.21 0.01 3.75
C LYS A 171 -18.52 -0.82 2.51
N ILE A 172 -17.87 -0.49 1.39
CA ILE A 172 -17.93 -1.24 0.12
C ILE A 172 -16.69 -2.13 0.04
N GLN A 173 -16.87 -3.45 0.06
CA GLN A 173 -15.77 -4.39 -0.19
C GLN A 173 -15.84 -4.90 -1.62
N LEU A 174 -14.76 -4.74 -2.37
CA LEU A 174 -14.63 -5.20 -3.74
C LEU A 174 -13.55 -6.27 -3.86
N TYR A 175 -13.80 -7.27 -4.71
CA TYR A 175 -12.76 -8.04 -5.36
C TYR A 175 -12.32 -7.29 -6.62
N VAL A 176 -11.04 -6.94 -6.69
CA VAL A 176 -10.46 -6.21 -7.83
C VAL A 176 -9.52 -7.16 -8.59
N PRO A 177 -9.95 -7.67 -9.75
CA PRO A 177 -9.11 -8.45 -10.65
C PRO A 177 -7.90 -7.64 -11.15
N LEU A 178 -6.71 -8.23 -11.03
CA LEU A 178 -5.46 -7.68 -11.52
C LEU A 178 -4.92 -8.56 -12.65
N TYR A 179 -3.92 -8.04 -13.37
CA TYR A 179 -3.23 -8.78 -14.42
C TYR A 179 -2.75 -10.18 -13.95
N GLY A 180 -2.87 -11.17 -14.85
CA GLY A 180 -2.36 -12.52 -14.64
C GLY A 180 -3.20 -13.40 -13.72
N GLY A 181 -4.54 -13.21 -13.73
CA GLY A 181 -5.48 -14.05 -12.98
C GLY A 181 -5.46 -13.81 -11.47
N LYS A 182 -4.79 -12.74 -11.00
CA LYS A 182 -4.77 -12.35 -9.59
C LYS A 182 -6.03 -11.56 -9.27
N THR A 183 -6.51 -11.67 -8.04
CA THR A 183 -7.61 -10.85 -7.53
C THR A 183 -7.26 -10.42 -6.12
N ILE A 184 -7.55 -9.17 -5.76
CA ILE A 184 -7.29 -8.63 -4.42
C ILE A 184 -8.58 -8.07 -3.79
N PRO A 185 -8.79 -8.26 -2.49
CA PRO A 185 -9.85 -7.57 -1.77
C PRO A 185 -9.40 -6.14 -1.43
N LEU A 186 -10.26 -5.15 -1.71
CA LEU A 186 -10.10 -3.77 -1.29
C LEU A 186 -11.37 -3.28 -0.59
N THR A 187 -11.20 -2.41 0.39
CA THR A 187 -12.31 -1.82 1.15
C THR A 187 -12.32 -0.32 0.92
N PHE A 188 -13.50 0.21 0.63
CA PHE A 188 -13.78 1.62 0.42
C PHE A 188 -14.88 2.05 1.38
N VAL A 189 -14.91 3.32 1.73
CA VAL A 189 -15.98 3.92 2.54
C VAL A 189 -16.68 4.98 1.71
N THR A 190 -17.99 5.13 1.82
CA THR A 190 -18.68 6.23 1.14
C THR A 190 -18.33 7.57 1.79
N GLY A 191 -18.46 8.67 1.04
CA GLY A 191 -18.45 10.00 1.65
C GLY A 191 -19.52 10.15 2.75
N GLU A 192 -19.31 11.10 3.67
CA GLU A 192 -20.27 11.42 4.75
C GLU A 192 -21.64 11.83 4.20
N THR A 193 -21.62 12.53 3.07
CA THR A 193 -22.81 12.94 2.33
C THR A 193 -22.81 12.25 0.97
N LEU A 194 -23.83 11.45 0.73
CA LEU A 194 -24.16 10.96 -0.60
C LEU A 194 -25.22 11.87 -1.23
N PRO A 195 -25.29 11.96 -2.57
CA PRO A 195 -26.43 12.58 -3.23
C PRO A 195 -27.76 11.98 -2.75
N GLN A 196 -28.86 12.74 -2.89
CA GLN A 196 -30.19 12.27 -2.52
C GLN A 196 -30.48 10.89 -3.15
N GLY A 197 -30.88 9.92 -2.33
CA GLY A 197 -31.12 8.53 -2.76
C GLY A 197 -29.85 7.69 -3.01
N GLY A 198 -28.65 8.23 -2.76
CA GLY A 198 -27.39 7.52 -3.02
C GLY A 198 -27.18 6.30 -2.11
N LYS A 199 -27.63 6.34 -0.85
CA LYS A 199 -27.60 5.18 0.05
C LYS A 199 -28.52 4.07 -0.44
N ASP A 200 -29.73 4.44 -0.86
CA ASP A 200 -30.73 3.49 -1.38
C ASP A 200 -30.21 2.86 -2.68
N TYR A 201 -29.69 3.68 -3.60
CA TYR A 201 -29.06 3.20 -4.83
C TYR A 201 -27.94 2.19 -4.56
N LEU A 202 -27.02 2.49 -3.64
CA LEU A 202 -25.96 1.53 -3.28
C LEU A 202 -26.56 0.26 -2.67
N THR A 203 -27.52 0.39 -1.77
CA THR A 203 -28.15 -0.77 -1.12
C THR A 203 -28.88 -1.64 -2.13
N ASP A 204 -29.55 -1.07 -3.13
CA ASP A 204 -30.30 -1.84 -4.12
C ASP A 204 -29.41 -2.47 -5.19
N ASN A 205 -28.31 -1.82 -5.56
CA ASN A 205 -27.51 -2.19 -6.73
C ASN A 205 -26.16 -2.82 -6.39
N PHE A 206 -25.52 -2.47 -5.27
CA PHE A 206 -24.20 -2.97 -4.88
C PHE A 206 -24.36 -4.23 -4.04
N GLN A 207 -25.05 -5.21 -4.62
CA GLN A 207 -25.26 -6.53 -4.05
C GLN A 207 -24.07 -7.45 -4.31
N SER A 208 -23.89 -8.49 -3.50
CA SER A 208 -22.79 -9.44 -3.68
C SER A 208 -22.79 -10.00 -5.11
N ARG A 209 -21.59 -10.07 -5.71
CA ARG A 209 -21.30 -10.47 -7.10
C ARG A 209 -21.67 -9.45 -8.18
N ALA A 210 -22.25 -8.30 -7.83
CA ALA A 210 -22.45 -7.23 -8.80
C ALA A 210 -21.12 -6.71 -9.34
N SER A 211 -21.05 -6.48 -10.65
CA SER A 211 -19.90 -5.81 -11.28
C SER A 211 -20.11 -4.31 -11.19
N VAL A 212 -19.15 -3.57 -10.65
CA VAL A 212 -19.29 -2.13 -10.40
C VAL A 212 -18.03 -1.38 -10.77
N ARG A 213 -18.18 -0.08 -10.99
CA ARG A 213 -17.09 0.90 -11.00
C ARG A 213 -17.33 1.93 -9.91
N ILE A 214 -16.29 2.24 -9.15
CA ILE A 214 -16.28 3.28 -8.13
C ILE A 214 -15.12 4.24 -8.34
N TYR A 215 -15.32 5.49 -7.99
CA TYR A 215 -14.27 6.51 -8.05
C TYR A 215 -14.41 7.47 -6.86
N GLY A 216 -13.31 8.11 -6.53
CA GLY A 216 -13.28 9.07 -5.43
C GLY A 216 -11.87 9.39 -4.98
N ASP A 217 -11.71 9.69 -3.69
CA ASP A 217 -10.51 10.30 -3.14
C ASP A 217 -9.70 9.31 -2.30
N LEU A 218 -8.37 9.42 -2.42
CA LEU A 218 -7.42 8.72 -1.55
C LEU A 218 -7.03 9.65 -0.41
N VAL A 219 -7.37 9.29 0.82
CA VAL A 219 -7.04 10.10 2.00
C VAL A 219 -5.97 9.40 2.81
N ASN A 220 -4.88 10.11 3.11
CA ASN A 220 -3.85 9.67 4.04
C ASN A 220 -3.31 10.89 4.80
N LYS A 221 -4.00 11.22 5.88
CA LYS A 221 -3.75 12.40 6.71
C LYS A 221 -3.05 12.03 8.02
N SER A 222 -2.17 12.89 8.48
CA SER A 222 -1.51 12.80 9.78
C SER A 222 -1.44 14.18 10.41
N LYS A 223 -2.33 14.45 11.36
CA LYS A 223 -2.41 15.71 12.10
C LYS A 223 -1.63 15.63 13.41
N LYS A 224 -0.78 16.63 13.67
CA LYS A 224 -0.02 16.74 14.92
C LYS A 224 -0.90 17.39 15.99
N ILE A 225 -0.97 16.78 17.17
CA ILE A 225 -1.70 17.30 18.32
C ILE A 225 -0.68 17.58 19.43
N GLU A 226 -0.56 18.84 19.83
CA GLU A 226 0.33 19.27 20.92
C GLU A 226 -0.50 19.59 22.15
N ARG A 227 -0.15 18.96 23.28
CA ARG A 227 -0.75 19.23 24.59
C ARG A 227 0.34 19.74 25.53
N VAL A 228 0.16 20.96 26.02
CA VAL A 228 1.03 21.50 27.08
C VAL A 228 0.56 20.92 28.41
N ILE A 229 1.46 20.20 29.07
CA ILE A 229 1.29 19.71 30.43
C ILE A 229 2.01 20.70 31.33
N GLU A 230 1.23 21.48 32.07
CA GLU A 230 1.76 22.46 33.02
C GLU A 230 2.51 21.73 34.14
N SER A 231 3.75 22.16 34.38
CA SER A 231 4.58 21.59 35.44
C SER A 231 4.39 22.40 36.72
N GLY A 232 4.21 21.72 37.85
CA GLY A 232 4.20 22.38 39.17
C GLY A 232 5.55 22.98 39.57
N PHE A 233 6.63 22.63 38.88
CA PHE A 233 7.97 23.21 39.01
C PHE A 233 8.78 22.95 37.72
N GLY A 234 9.60 23.93 37.30
CA GLY A 234 10.38 23.85 36.06
C GLY A 234 9.59 24.22 34.80
N GLU A 235 10.09 23.85 33.64
CA GLU A 235 9.44 24.14 32.35
C GLU A 235 8.25 23.19 32.09
N ASN A 236 7.25 23.70 31.39
CA ASN A 236 6.10 22.90 30.94
C ASN A 236 6.57 21.82 29.96
N LYS A 237 5.92 20.65 30.02
CA LYS A 237 6.18 19.57 29.07
C LYS A 237 5.19 19.66 27.91
N THR A 238 5.67 19.70 26.67
CA THR A 238 4.82 19.53 25.49
C THR A 238 4.74 18.04 25.15
N ASP A 239 3.53 17.48 25.24
CA ASP A 239 3.21 16.13 24.77
C ASP A 239 2.71 16.19 23.32
N VAL A 240 3.28 15.37 22.44
CA VAL A 240 2.97 15.38 21.01
C VAL A 240 2.39 14.04 20.62
N THR A 241 1.15 14.05 20.15
CA THR A 241 0.45 12.89 19.60
C THR A 241 0.06 13.13 18.14
N TYR A 242 -0.34 12.08 17.43
CA TYR A 242 -0.75 12.17 16.03
C TYR A 242 -2.09 11.49 15.81
N GLU A 243 -2.99 12.19 15.13
CA GLU A 243 -4.23 11.63 14.61
C GLU A 243 -3.99 11.24 13.15
N ARG A 244 -4.20 9.97 12.82
CA ARG A 244 -3.92 9.41 11.49
C ARG A 244 -5.18 8.83 10.88
N THR A 245 -5.46 9.23 9.65
CA THR A 245 -6.63 8.80 8.89
C THR A 245 -6.19 8.31 7.54
N ARG A 246 -6.47 7.03 7.23
CA ARG A 246 -6.17 6.43 5.93
C ARG A 246 -7.42 5.74 5.38
N GLU A 247 -8.01 6.33 4.36
CA GLU A 247 -9.30 5.91 3.81
C GLU A 247 -9.33 6.01 2.29
N PHE A 248 -10.12 5.14 1.66
CA PHE A 248 -10.48 5.26 0.24
C PHE A 248 -11.94 5.67 0.18
N ILE A 249 -12.18 6.95 -0.07
CA ILE A 249 -13.51 7.54 0.00
C ILE A 249 -14.17 7.46 -1.38
N ALA A 250 -15.17 6.60 -1.54
CA ALA A 250 -15.99 6.51 -2.73
C ALA A 250 -16.97 7.69 -2.76
N THR A 251 -16.79 8.57 -3.73
CA THR A 251 -17.65 9.74 -3.97
C THR A 251 -18.68 9.49 -5.07
N GLY A 252 -18.50 8.42 -5.85
CA GLY A 252 -19.44 8.01 -6.88
C GLY A 252 -19.15 6.60 -7.40
N GLY A 253 -20.09 6.06 -8.15
CA GLY A 253 -19.96 4.76 -8.79
C GLY A 253 -21.17 4.40 -9.64
N THR A 254 -21.05 3.30 -10.38
CA THR A 254 -22.11 2.77 -11.23
C THR A 254 -22.12 1.25 -11.18
N LEU A 255 -23.31 0.66 -11.30
CA LEU A 255 -23.51 -0.75 -11.59
C LEU A 255 -23.20 -1.02 -13.07
N TYR A 256 -22.63 -2.19 -13.35
CA TYR A 256 -22.60 -2.78 -14.68
C TYR A 256 -23.64 -3.89 -14.77
N GLU A 257 -24.65 -3.64 -15.60
CA GLU A 257 -25.75 -4.57 -15.87
C GLU A 257 -25.39 -5.59 -16.97
N GLU A 258 -25.74 -6.85 -16.72
CA GLU A 258 -25.56 -7.94 -17.67
C GLU A 258 -26.39 -7.71 -18.94
N GLY A 259 -25.81 -8.00 -20.10
CA GLY A 259 -26.44 -7.73 -21.40
C GLY A 259 -26.42 -6.26 -21.85
N VAL A 260 -26.07 -5.32 -20.95
CA VAL A 260 -25.94 -3.89 -21.26
C VAL A 260 -24.48 -3.47 -21.34
N HIS A 261 -23.68 -3.84 -20.34
CA HIS A 261 -22.28 -3.45 -20.22
C HIS A 261 -21.36 -4.62 -20.55
N LYS A 262 -20.33 -4.37 -21.36
CA LYS A 262 -19.28 -5.38 -21.66
C LYS A 262 -18.32 -5.58 -20.48
N GLU A 263 -18.36 -4.65 -19.53
CA GLU A 263 -17.52 -4.60 -18.33
C GLU A 263 -18.03 -5.54 -17.21
N VAL A 264 -19.15 -6.24 -17.40
CA VAL A 264 -19.59 -7.26 -16.44
C VAL A 264 -18.55 -8.39 -16.36
N PHE A 265 -18.16 -8.73 -15.14
CA PHE A 265 -17.19 -9.79 -14.88
C PHE A 265 -17.86 -11.17 -14.88
N ASP A 266 -17.16 -12.15 -15.46
CA ASP A 266 -17.59 -13.54 -15.40
C ASP A 266 -17.35 -14.11 -13.98
N ILE A 267 -18.45 -14.32 -13.25
CA ILE A 267 -18.42 -14.81 -11.87
C ILE A 267 -17.91 -16.26 -11.78
N SER A 268 -18.01 -17.05 -12.86
CA SER A 268 -17.45 -18.41 -12.88
C SER A 268 -15.92 -18.39 -12.75
N LEU A 269 -15.27 -17.41 -13.37
CA LEU A 269 -13.81 -17.21 -13.33
C LEU A 269 -13.33 -16.59 -12.01
N LEU A 270 -14.21 -15.88 -11.28
CA LEU A 270 -13.87 -15.33 -9.97
C LEU A 270 -13.51 -16.43 -8.96
N LYS A 271 -14.22 -17.56 -8.97
CA LYS A 271 -13.96 -18.67 -8.04
C LYS A 271 -12.52 -19.20 -8.18
N GLU A 272 -12.06 -19.34 -9.41
CA GLU A 272 -10.69 -19.76 -9.70
C GLU A 272 -9.66 -18.70 -9.29
N ALA A 273 -9.92 -17.43 -9.57
CA ALA A 273 -9.05 -16.33 -9.15
C ALA A 273 -8.90 -16.24 -7.61
N LEU A 274 -9.99 -16.52 -6.87
CA LEU A 274 -9.97 -16.59 -5.41
C LEU A 274 -9.19 -17.82 -4.91
N ALA A 275 -9.35 -18.98 -5.53
CA ALA A 275 -8.55 -20.16 -5.20
C ALA A 275 -7.05 -19.92 -5.45
N ASN A 276 -6.70 -19.24 -6.55
CA ASN A 276 -5.32 -18.84 -6.83
C ASN A 276 -4.77 -17.87 -5.78
N ARG A 277 -5.59 -16.94 -5.28
CA ARG A 277 -5.24 -16.07 -4.18
C ARG A 277 -4.97 -16.86 -2.90
N GLU A 278 -5.84 -17.79 -2.52
CA GLU A 278 -5.65 -18.62 -1.32
C GLU A 278 -4.34 -19.41 -1.39
N ARG A 279 -4.05 -20.05 -2.53
CA ARG A 279 -2.76 -20.73 -2.75
C ARG A 279 -1.57 -19.78 -2.58
N HIS A 280 -1.67 -18.55 -3.10
CA HIS A 280 -0.62 -17.54 -2.94
C HIS A 280 -0.39 -17.18 -1.46
N LEU A 281 -1.45 -16.95 -0.70
CA LEU A 281 -1.35 -16.63 0.72
C LEU A 281 -0.79 -17.80 1.54
N SER A 282 -1.20 -19.03 1.26
CA SER A 282 -0.64 -20.23 1.90
C SER A 282 0.85 -20.38 1.60
N ALA A 283 1.26 -20.21 0.34
CA ALA A 283 2.67 -20.24 -0.04
C ALA A 283 3.50 -19.14 0.64
N LEU A 284 2.95 -17.94 0.84
CA LEU A 284 3.60 -16.87 1.62
C LEU A 284 3.74 -17.24 3.10
N LYS A 285 2.74 -17.93 3.67
CA LYS A 285 2.77 -18.40 5.06
C LYS A 285 3.81 -19.49 5.28
N GLU A 286 4.01 -20.37 4.30
CA GLU A 286 4.96 -21.48 4.36
C GLU A 286 6.41 -21.06 4.09
N LYS A 287 6.64 -19.93 3.38
CA LYS A 287 8.00 -19.42 3.17
C LYS A 287 8.70 -19.17 4.51
N GLU A 288 9.83 -19.83 4.70
CA GLU A 288 10.77 -19.53 5.78
C GLU A 288 11.39 -18.15 5.54
N LYS A 289 11.62 -17.40 6.62
CA LYS A 289 12.34 -16.13 6.52
C LYS A 289 13.78 -16.45 6.15
N THR A 290 14.17 -16.12 4.92
CA THR A 290 15.59 -16.05 4.57
C THR A 290 16.19 -14.86 5.30
N ASP A 291 16.97 -15.12 6.35
CA ASP A 291 17.80 -14.12 7.01
C ASP A 291 18.90 -13.64 6.05
N ASP A 292 18.59 -12.72 5.14
CA ASP A 292 19.58 -11.88 4.47
C ASP A 292 20.04 -10.77 5.43
N LYS A 293 20.63 -11.16 6.56
CA LYS A 293 21.52 -10.26 7.29
C LYS A 293 22.86 -10.28 6.54
N PRO A 294 23.40 -9.11 6.13
CA PRO A 294 24.79 -9.08 5.67
C PRO A 294 25.65 -9.62 6.81
N LYS A 295 26.36 -10.73 6.57
CA LYS A 295 27.40 -11.19 7.48
C LYS A 295 28.37 -10.01 7.66
N PRO A 296 28.62 -9.51 8.89
CA PRO A 296 29.67 -8.55 9.08
C PRO A 296 30.97 -9.20 8.60
N THR A 297 31.60 -8.58 7.62
CA THR A 297 32.94 -8.92 7.14
C THR A 297 33.90 -8.80 8.31
N ALA A 298 34.25 -9.93 8.92
CA ALA A 298 35.28 -10.02 9.94
C ALA A 298 36.65 -9.77 9.27
N GLY A 299 37.16 -8.55 9.44
CA GLY A 299 38.55 -8.19 9.17
C GLY A 299 39.41 -8.47 10.41
N PHE A 300 40.33 -9.43 10.26
CA PHE A 300 41.62 -9.66 10.95
C PHE A 300 41.80 -9.27 12.43
N GLY A 301 42.13 -10.28 13.25
CA GLY A 301 42.80 -10.07 14.54
C GLY A 301 42.85 -11.32 15.41
N ASN A 302 43.83 -12.18 15.18
CA ASN A 302 44.12 -13.40 15.92
C ASN A 302 44.56 -13.08 17.37
N GLY A 303 44.05 -13.82 18.37
CA GLY A 303 44.43 -13.64 19.77
C GLY A 303 43.74 -14.66 20.68
N SER A 304 44.30 -15.86 20.73
CA SER A 304 43.93 -16.97 21.61
C SER A 304 43.87 -16.57 23.09
N GLN A 305 42.82 -16.98 23.80
CA GLN A 305 42.96 -17.55 25.15
C GLN A 305 41.75 -18.43 25.50
N GLN A 306 42.04 -19.71 25.72
CA GLN A 306 41.19 -20.63 26.47
C GLN A 306 40.93 -20.06 27.87
N THR A 307 39.75 -20.31 28.44
CA THR A 307 39.62 -21.09 29.69
C THR A 307 38.18 -21.35 30.09
N ASN A 308 37.95 -22.64 30.38
CA ASN A 308 37.13 -23.25 31.42
C ASN A 308 35.60 -23.10 31.45
N ALA A 309 34.99 -24.24 31.13
CA ALA A 309 33.72 -24.70 31.66
C ALA A 309 33.70 -24.72 33.20
N LYS A 310 32.57 -24.30 33.79
CA LYS A 310 32.01 -24.89 34.99
C LYS A 310 30.49 -24.95 34.90
N THR A 311 30.00 -26.17 35.10
CA THR A 311 28.63 -26.63 35.31
C THR A 311 28.11 -26.19 36.69
N ASN A 312 26.80 -26.00 36.79
CA ASN A 312 25.85 -26.29 37.89
C ASN A 312 24.63 -25.36 37.74
N GLU A 313 23.38 -25.68 38.01
CA GLU A 313 22.65 -26.90 38.37
C GLU A 313 21.15 -26.55 38.19
N LYS A 314 20.29 -27.57 38.11
CA LYS A 314 18.83 -27.47 37.95
C LYS A 314 18.11 -27.06 39.24
N GLN A 315 17.01 -26.34 39.08
CA GLN A 315 15.76 -26.36 39.87
C GLN A 315 14.74 -25.66 38.95
N ASP A 316 13.84 -26.33 38.21
CA ASP A 316 12.68 -27.13 38.60
C ASP A 316 11.85 -26.52 39.73
N ASP A 317 10.72 -25.91 39.34
CA ASP A 317 9.52 -25.71 40.16
C ASP A 317 8.33 -25.39 39.23
N GLY A 318 7.54 -26.44 38.93
CA GLY A 318 6.08 -26.45 39.05
C GLY A 318 5.23 -25.64 38.06
N LEU A 319 4.81 -26.30 36.97
CA LEU A 319 3.46 -26.16 36.42
C LEU A 319 2.56 -27.12 37.22
N ASP A 320 1.52 -26.61 37.88
CA ASP A 320 0.25 -27.30 38.12
C ASP A 320 -0.79 -26.27 38.59
N ASP A 321 -2.05 -26.56 38.30
CA ASP A 321 -3.29 -25.85 38.64
C ASP A 321 -3.68 -24.61 37.83
N LEU A 322 -4.66 -24.79 36.92
CA LEU A 322 -6.02 -24.23 37.08
C LEU A 322 -6.85 -24.47 35.81
N PHE A 323 -7.31 -25.71 35.61
CA PHE A 323 -8.61 -25.98 34.98
C PHE A 323 -9.56 -26.40 36.11
N GLY A 324 -10.62 -25.61 36.31
CA GLY A 324 -11.75 -25.96 37.17
C GLY A 324 -13.02 -25.50 36.49
N GLU A 325 -13.76 -26.48 35.96
CA GLU A 325 -15.14 -26.35 35.55
C GLU A 325 -16.02 -26.10 36.78
N ASP A 326 -16.99 -25.20 36.65
CA ASP A 326 -18.37 -25.31 37.11
C ASP A 326 -19.24 -24.40 36.21
#